data_AF-A0AAW2J6C6-F1
#
_entry.id   AF-A0AAW2J6C6-F1
#
_cell.length_a   1.000
_cell.length_b   1.000
_cell.length_c   1.000
_cell.angle_alpha   90.00
_cell.angle_beta   90.00
_cell.angle_gamma   90.00
#
_symmetry.space_group_name_H-M   'P 1'
#
loop_
_entity.id
_entity.type
_entity.pdbx_description
1 polymer ?
#
loop_
_entity_poly.entity_id
_entity_poly.type
_entity_poly.pdbx_seq_one_letter_code
_entity_poly.pdbx_strand_id
1 'polypeptide(L)'
;MDGKKYEEMFRTDPKTSVKGFRHDVIKDIRFHISKSQAYRAKWNALKKIEGLSVDQYGMLWDYVEELRRSNPGSTFILSRATSDGSGGSKFGKLHVCFEGLKMGFLAGL
;
A
#
# COMPACT_ATOMS: atom_id res chain seq x y z
N MET A 1 -23.85 -7.42 -8.68
CA MET A 1 -22.96 -7.40 -7.49
C MET A 1 -22.08 -6.17 -7.61
N ASP A 2 -22.17 -5.22 -6.68
CA ASP A 2 -21.26 -4.07 -6.68
C ASP A 2 -19.92 -4.48 -6.04
N GLY A 3 -19.01 -5.01 -6.86
CA GLY A 3 -17.69 -5.44 -6.40
C GLY A 3 -16.86 -4.30 -5.78
N LYS A 4 -17.07 -3.06 -6.22
CA LYS A 4 -16.34 -1.89 -5.71
C LYS A 4 -16.73 -1.57 -4.26
N LYS A 5 -18.02 -1.67 -3.93
CA LYS A 5 -18.53 -1.52 -2.56
C LYS A 5 -17.82 -2.46 -1.57
N TYR A 6 -17.67 -3.73 -1.93
CA TYR A 6 -17.05 -4.72 -1.05
C TYR A 6 -15.52 -4.60 -1.00
N GLU A 7 -14.87 -4.21 -2.10
CA GLU A 7 -13.45 -3.85 -2.10
C GLU A 7 -13.17 -2.70 -1.12
N GLU A 8 -14.01 -1.64 -1.14
CA GLU A 8 -13.89 -0.50 -0.21
C GLU A 8 -14.12 -0.92 1.24
N MET A 9 -15.11 -1.77 1.50
CA MET A 9 -15.37 -2.34 2.84
C MET A 9 -14.13 -3.06 3.40
N PHE A 10 -13.45 -3.86 2.57
CA PHE A 10 -12.22 -4.55 2.98
C PHE A 10 -11.02 -3.61 3.11
N ARG A 11 -11.01 -2.47 2.40
CA ARG A 11 -9.99 -1.44 2.55
C ARG A 11 -10.13 -0.73 3.90
N THR A 12 -11.35 -0.43 4.35
CA THR A 12 -11.61 0.24 5.65
C THR A 12 -11.49 -0.71 6.84
N ASP A 13 -11.98 -1.94 6.72
CA ASP A 13 -11.84 -2.98 7.76
C ASP A 13 -11.37 -4.33 7.16
N PRO A 14 -10.04 -4.53 7.05
CA PRO A 14 -9.46 -5.78 6.57
C PRO A 14 -9.81 -6.99 7.46
N LYS A 15 -10.13 -6.76 8.74
CA LYS A 15 -10.41 -7.80 9.74
C LYS A 15 -11.85 -8.30 9.69
N THR A 16 -12.68 -7.75 8.79
CA THR A 16 -14.07 -8.19 8.56
C THR A 16 -14.20 -9.72 8.54
N SER A 17 -15.02 -10.29 9.41
CA SER A 17 -15.18 -11.75 9.45
C SER A 17 -15.84 -12.28 8.16
N VAL A 18 -15.44 -13.46 7.69
CA VAL A 18 -16.05 -14.10 6.50
C VAL A 18 -17.54 -14.38 6.73
N LYS A 19 -17.94 -14.64 7.98
CA LYS A 19 -19.35 -14.85 8.35
C LYS A 19 -20.17 -13.56 8.22
N GLY A 20 -19.63 -12.43 8.70
CA GLY A 20 -20.25 -11.12 8.58
C GLY A 20 -20.40 -10.71 7.11
N PHE A 21 -19.29 -10.73 6.37
CA PHE A 21 -19.30 -10.45 4.93
C PHE A 21 -20.33 -11.31 4.16
N ARG A 22 -20.38 -12.62 4.46
CA ARG A 22 -21.36 -13.51 3.84
C ARG A 22 -22.79 -13.09 4.15
N HIS A 23 -23.08 -12.70 5.39
CA HIS A 23 -24.40 -12.24 5.79
C HIS A 23 -24.80 -10.97 5.03
N ASP A 24 -23.90 -10.00 4.95
CA ASP A 24 -24.13 -8.72 4.27
C ASP A 24 -24.38 -8.92 2.78
N VAL A 25 -23.58 -9.78 2.13
CA VAL A 25 -23.77 -10.11 0.71
C VAL A 25 -25.15 -10.76 0.51
N ILE A 26 -25.50 -11.78 1.29
CA ILE A 26 -26.81 -12.45 1.14
C ILE A 26 -27.96 -11.45 1.30
N LYS A 27 -27.84 -10.51 2.25
CA LYS A 27 -28.84 -9.46 2.47
C LYS A 27 -28.96 -8.50 1.28
N ASP A 28 -27.82 -8.10 0.70
CA ASP A 28 -27.75 -7.14 -0.40
C ASP A 28 -28.22 -7.74 -1.75
N ILE A 29 -27.77 -8.96 -2.08
CA ILE A 29 -28.06 -9.57 -3.39
C ILE A 29 -29.23 -10.55 -3.38
N ARG A 30 -29.81 -10.81 -2.20
CA ARG A 30 -30.91 -11.77 -1.97
C ARG A 30 -30.66 -13.17 -2.55
N PHE A 31 -29.39 -13.54 -2.71
CA PHE A 31 -28.95 -14.81 -3.27
C PHE A 31 -27.98 -15.50 -2.32
N HIS A 32 -28.10 -16.82 -2.23
CA HIS A 32 -27.29 -17.61 -1.31
C HIS A 32 -25.88 -17.83 -1.89
N ILE A 33 -24.87 -17.40 -1.15
CA ILE A 33 -23.48 -17.76 -1.43
C ILE A 33 -22.94 -18.72 -0.36
N SER A 34 -22.05 -19.61 -0.75
CA SER A 34 -21.39 -20.53 0.18
C SER A 34 -20.33 -19.79 1.02
N LYS A 35 -19.95 -20.40 2.15
CA LYS A 35 -18.84 -19.87 2.98
C LYS A 35 -17.52 -19.84 2.21
N SER A 36 -17.27 -20.83 1.35
CA SER A 36 -16.04 -20.91 0.55
C SER A 36 -15.99 -19.84 -0.55
N GLN A 37 -17.13 -19.52 -1.17
CA GLN A 37 -17.24 -18.41 -2.12
C GLN A 37 -16.97 -17.07 -1.43
N ALA A 38 -17.59 -16.83 -0.27
CA ALA A 38 -17.34 -15.62 0.52
C ALA A 38 -15.87 -15.49 0.94
N TYR A 39 -15.25 -16.60 1.36
CA TYR A 39 -13.84 -16.63 1.72
C TYR A 39 -12.94 -16.25 0.53
N ARG A 40 -13.13 -16.89 -0.63
CA ARG A 40 -12.34 -16.62 -1.84
C ARG A 40 -12.51 -15.18 -2.33
N ALA A 41 -13.73 -14.66 -2.30
CA ALA A 41 -14.01 -13.27 -2.67
C ALA A 41 -13.26 -12.29 -1.74
N LYS A 42 -13.33 -12.50 -0.41
CA LYS A 42 -12.56 -11.72 0.56
C LYS A 42 -11.06 -11.80 0.29
N TRP A 43 -10.53 -13.01 0.09
CA TRP A 43 -9.10 -13.23 -0.11
C TRP A 43 -8.58 -12.57 -1.39
N ASN A 44 -9.33 -12.68 -2.50
CA ASN A 44 -8.98 -12.02 -3.75
C ASN A 44 -9.02 -10.49 -3.62
N ALA A 45 -10.02 -9.94 -2.92
CA ALA A 45 -10.11 -8.51 -2.68
C ALA A 45 -8.93 -8.00 -1.84
N LEU A 46 -8.58 -8.70 -0.75
CA LEU A 46 -7.41 -8.38 0.07
C LEU A 46 -6.11 -8.47 -0.73
N LYS A 47 -5.92 -9.53 -1.51
CA LYS A 47 -4.73 -9.69 -2.37
C LYS A 47 -4.60 -8.55 -3.38
N LYS A 48 -5.72 -8.08 -3.93
CA LYS A 48 -5.74 -6.93 -4.85
C LYS A 48 -5.39 -5.63 -4.13
N ILE A 49 -5.91 -5.42 -2.92
CA ILE A 49 -5.57 -4.26 -2.07
C ILE A 49 -4.08 -4.28 -1.69
N GLU A 50 -3.53 -5.43 -1.29
CA GLU A 50 -2.11 -5.60 -1.01
C GLU A 50 -1.26 -5.43 -2.27
N GLY A 51 -1.66 -6.00 -3.40
CA GLY A 51 -0.98 -5.85 -4.69
C GLY A 51 -0.85 -4.39 -5.13
N LEU A 52 -1.90 -3.58 -4.95
CA LEU A 52 -1.84 -2.13 -5.19
C LEU A 52 -0.76 -1.45 -4.36
N SER A 53 -0.54 -1.89 -3.10
CA SER A 53 0.53 -1.35 -2.27
C SER A 53 1.91 -1.74 -2.81
N VAL A 54 2.09 -2.98 -3.27
CA VAL A 54 3.36 -3.46 -3.86
C VAL A 54 3.69 -2.70 -5.14
N ASP A 55 2.71 -2.47 -6.01
CA ASP A 55 2.89 -1.70 -7.24
C ASP A 55 3.24 -0.24 -6.94
N GLN A 56 2.64 0.36 -5.91
CA GLN A 56 2.98 1.71 -5.45
C GLN A 56 4.42 1.80 -4.92
N TYR A 57 4.92 0.77 -4.24
CA TYR A 57 6.32 0.75 -3.80
C TYR A 57 7.32 0.68 -4.97
N GLY A 58 6.93 0.09 -6.10
CA GLY A 58 7.73 0.11 -7.32
C GLY A 58 8.03 1.52 -7.81
N MET A 59 7.05 2.43 -7.72
CA MET A 59 7.16 3.82 -8.17
C MET A 59 8.03 4.70 -7.27
N LEU A 60 8.39 4.25 -6.06
CA LEU A 60 9.19 5.07 -5.14
C LEU A 60 10.59 5.37 -5.69
N TRP A 61 11.15 4.49 -6.51
CA TRP A 61 12.47 4.72 -7.11
C TRP A 61 12.43 5.89 -8.08
N ASP A 62 11.47 5.86 -9.02
CA ASP A 62 11.24 6.93 -9.99
C ASP A 62 10.89 8.25 -9.28
N TYR A 63 10.06 8.17 -8.23
CA TYR A 63 9.69 9.34 -7.43
C TYR A 63 10.91 9.97 -6.74
N VAL A 64 11.79 9.17 -6.14
CA VAL A 64 13.00 9.67 -5.49
C VAL A 64 13.99 10.24 -6.50
N GLU A 65 14.05 9.69 -7.71
CA GLU A 65 14.82 10.27 -8.80
C GLU A 65 14.27 11.64 -9.22
N GLU A 66 12.96 11.78 -9.37
CA GLU A 66 12.32 13.06 -9.64
C GLU A 66 12.54 14.08 -8.52
N LEU A 67 12.56 13.65 -7.25
CA LEU A 67 12.90 14.53 -6.12
C LEU A 67 14.33 15.07 -6.22
N ARG A 68 15.31 14.23 -6.60
CA ARG A 68 16.70 14.66 -6.81
C ARG A 68 16.82 15.63 -7.99
N ARG A 69 16.08 15.38 -9.07
CA ARG A 69 16.07 16.23 -10.27
C ARG A 69 15.49 17.62 -9.98
N SER A 70 14.38 17.67 -9.26
CA SER A 70 13.64 18.91 -8.96
C SER A 70 14.23 19.73 -7.81
N ASN A 71 14.96 19.09 -6.88
CA ASN A 71 15.56 19.74 -5.71
C ASN A 71 17.09 19.55 -5.72
N PRO A 72 17.82 20.19 -6.65
CA PRO A 72 19.28 20.18 -6.62
C PRO A 72 19.80 20.65 -5.25
N GLY A 73 20.91 20.08 -4.79
CA GLY A 73 21.50 20.34 -3.46
C GLY A 73 20.85 19.59 -2.29
N SER A 74 19.62 19.08 -2.45
CA SER A 74 18.95 18.24 -1.44
C SER A 74 19.33 16.77 -1.58
N THR A 75 19.34 16.02 -0.48
CA THR A 75 19.73 14.62 -0.41
C THR A 75 18.52 13.72 -0.19
N PHE A 76 18.27 12.80 -1.12
CA PHE A 76 17.25 11.76 -1.02
C PHE A 76 17.87 10.38 -1.22
N ILE A 77 17.76 9.49 -0.24
CA ILE A 77 18.32 8.13 -0.28
C ILE A 77 17.22 7.12 0.04
N LEU A 78 16.90 6.26 -0.93
CA LEU A 78 15.98 5.14 -0.76
C LEU A 78 16.76 3.85 -0.58
N SER A 79 16.51 3.13 0.50
CA SER A 79 17.13 1.83 0.79
C SER A 79 16.11 0.71 0.66
N ARG A 80 16.57 -0.43 0.14
CA ARG A 80 15.79 -1.69 0.14
C ARG A 80 15.91 -2.35 1.51
N ALA A 81 14.83 -2.94 2.00
CA ALA A 81 14.92 -3.87 3.10
C ALA A 81 15.70 -5.10 2.61
N THR A 82 16.73 -5.50 3.35
CA THR A 82 17.40 -6.78 3.12
C THR A 82 16.42 -7.88 3.46
N SER A 83 15.79 -8.47 2.44
CA SER A 83 14.95 -9.64 2.63
C SER A 83 15.82 -10.90 2.68
N ASP A 84 15.55 -11.68 3.70
CA ASP A 84 16.02 -13.01 4.09
C ASP A 84 15.68 -14.08 3.03
N GLY A 85 16.11 -13.86 1.78
CA GLY A 85 16.07 -14.85 0.69
C GLY A 85 14.85 -14.79 -0.24
N SER A 86 13.85 -13.93 0.01
CA SER A 86 12.76 -13.70 -0.95
C SER A 86 13.12 -12.52 -1.84
N GLY A 87 13.43 -12.75 -3.12
CA GLY A 87 13.94 -11.76 -4.09
C GLY A 87 13.03 -10.56 -4.44
N GLY A 88 12.08 -10.19 -3.57
CA GLY A 88 11.27 -8.98 -3.71
C GLY A 88 11.98 -7.76 -3.10
N SER A 89 12.12 -6.69 -3.88
CA SER A 89 12.63 -5.41 -3.37
C SER A 89 11.58 -4.75 -2.47
N LYS A 90 11.62 -5.06 -1.16
CA LYS A 90 10.76 -4.38 -0.18
C LYS A 90 11.34 -3.00 0.17
N PHE A 91 10.45 -2.05 0.47
CA PHE A 91 10.84 -0.75 1.02
C PHE A 91 11.56 -0.95 2.35
N GLY A 92 12.73 -0.35 2.51
CA GLY A 92 13.48 -0.35 3.78
C GLY A 92 13.33 0.99 4.50
N LYS A 93 13.94 2.04 3.96
CA LYS A 93 13.89 3.40 4.51
C LYS A 93 14.05 4.45 3.42
N LEU A 94 13.47 5.62 3.63
CA LEU A 94 13.71 6.83 2.85
C LEU A 94 14.35 7.88 3.75
N HIS A 95 15.57 8.31 3.44
CA HIS A 95 16.24 9.42 4.09
C HIS A 95 16.09 10.68 3.23
N VAL A 96 15.71 11.79 3.86
CA VAL A 96 15.48 13.08 3.23
C VAL A 96 16.22 14.17 4.00
N CYS A 97 17.02 14.97 3.29
CA CYS A 97 17.66 16.16 3.84
C CYS A 97 17.58 17.28 2.81
N PHE A 98 16.77 18.30 3.09
CA PHE A 98 16.63 19.45 2.21
C PHE A 98 17.80 20.41 2.36
N GLU A 99 18.27 20.95 1.24
CA GLU A 99 19.38 21.90 1.23
C GLU A 99 19.12 23.11 2.13
N GLY A 100 17.92 23.69 2.07
CA GLY A 100 17.56 24.85 2.90
C GLY A 100 17.72 24.57 4.41
N LEU A 101 17.34 23.38 4.87
CA LEU A 101 17.49 22.99 6.27
C LEU A 101 18.96 22.80 6.65
N LYS A 102 19.74 22.16 5.76
CA LYS A 102 21.19 22.01 5.95
C LYS A 102 21.88 23.37 6.03
N MET A 103 21.54 24.29 5.14
CA MET A 103 22.15 25.62 5.10
C MET A 103 21.70 26.48 6.29
N GLY A 104 20.43 26.42 6.69
CA GLY A 104 19.94 27.11 7.89
C GLY A 104 20.67 26.65 9.16
N PHE A 105 20.83 25.34 9.33
CA PHE A 105 21.60 24.78 10.45
C PHE A 105 23.06 25.26 10.46
N LEU A 106 23.72 25.26 9.30
CA LEU A 106 25.10 25.76 9.18
C LEU A 106 25.22 27.27 9.41
N ALA A 107 24.16 28.03 9.09
CA ALA A 107 24.09 29.47 9.34
C ALA A 107 23.79 29.83 10.81
N GLY A 108 23.47 28.85 11.66
CA GLY A 108 23.14 29.06 13.07
C GLY A 108 21.76 29.68 13.31
N LEU A 109 20.83 29.49 12.37
CA LEU A 109 19.41 29.85 12.50
C LEU A 109 18.62 28.82 13.32
#